data_AF-A0A2E6T4X1-F1
#
_entry.id   AF-A0A2E6T4X1-F1
#
_cell.length_a   1.000
_cell.length_b   1.000
_cell.length_c   1.000
_cell.angle_alpha   90.00
_cell.angle_beta   90.00
_cell.angle_gamma   90.00
#
_symmetry.space_group_name_H-M   'P 1'
#
loop_
_entity.id
_entity.type
_entity.pdbx_description
1 polymer ?
#
loop_
_entity_poly.entity_id
_entity_poly.type
_entity_poly.pdbx_seq_one_letter_code
_entity_poly.pdbx_strand_id
1 'polypeptide(L)'
;MNANWAEENLKTIRSLMEQAQVYRRAMAALAIQVGTMGVVAAGFEEATGWIGPSYFAAYWLGVAVVSALTALILVRRQALKSDEEFWSPPTRRVAQAMLPMLATGLGLGLFELLQEPEARDSIRLTSFWLILYG
;
A
#
# COMPACT_ATOMS: atom_id res chain seq x y z
N MET A 1 -33.50 -28.44 -18.09
CA MET A 1 -32.58 -27.37 -17.68
C MET A 1 -33.44 -26.15 -17.38
N ASN A 2 -33.57 -25.74 -16.11
CA ASN A 2 -34.56 -24.74 -15.70
C ASN A 2 -34.09 -23.32 -16.08
N ALA A 3 -34.85 -22.61 -16.89
CA ALA A 3 -34.58 -21.22 -17.28
C ALA A 3 -34.37 -20.30 -16.06
N ASN A 4 -35.09 -20.58 -14.96
CA ASN A 4 -34.98 -19.84 -13.71
C ASN A 4 -33.58 -19.95 -13.06
N TRP A 5 -32.92 -21.12 -13.19
CA TRP A 5 -31.56 -21.31 -12.67
C TRP A 5 -30.53 -20.48 -13.45
N ALA A 6 -30.67 -20.40 -14.77
CA ALA A 6 -29.79 -19.58 -15.60
C ALA A 6 -29.99 -18.07 -15.33
N GLU A 7 -31.23 -17.65 -15.11
CA GLU A 7 -31.54 -16.25 -14.78
C GLU A 7 -30.98 -15.82 -13.42
N GLU A 8 -31.09 -16.68 -12.40
CA GLU A 8 -30.57 -16.41 -11.06
C GLU A 8 -29.03 -16.34 -11.04
N ASN A 9 -28.35 -17.23 -11.77
CA ASN A 9 -26.90 -17.15 -11.94
C ASN A 9 -26.47 -15.89 -12.68
N LEU A 10 -27.19 -15.47 -13.73
CA LEU A 10 -26.89 -14.23 -14.45
C LEU A 10 -27.03 -12.99 -13.56
N LYS A 11 -28.09 -12.93 -12.73
CA LYS A 11 -28.27 -11.85 -11.75
C LYS A 11 -27.14 -11.83 -10.73
N THR A 12 -26.72 -13.00 -10.25
CA THR A 12 -25.59 -13.13 -9.31
C THR A 12 -24.29 -12.66 -9.93
N ILE A 13 -23.97 -13.11 -11.15
CA ILE A 13 -22.76 -12.69 -11.88
C ILE A 13 -22.77 -11.17 -12.10
N ARG A 14 -23.91 -10.60 -12.51
CA ARG A 14 -24.04 -9.14 -12.67
C ARG A 14 -23.77 -8.40 -11.37
N SER A 15 -24.38 -8.83 -10.27
CA SER A 15 -24.15 -8.23 -8.95
C SER A 15 -22.67 -8.29 -8.54
N LEU A 16 -22.01 -9.44 -8.74
CA LEU A 16 -20.59 -9.59 -8.45
C LEU A 16 -19.72 -8.72 -9.35
N MET A 17 -20.06 -8.59 -10.63
CA MET A 17 -19.35 -7.71 -11.58
C MET A 17 -19.49 -6.24 -11.21
N GLU A 18 -20.71 -5.80 -10.85
CA GLU A 18 -20.98 -4.42 -10.43
C GLU A 18 -20.19 -4.08 -9.17
N GLN A 19 -20.17 -4.97 -8.17
CA GLN A 19 -19.35 -4.80 -6.97
C GLN A 19 -17.84 -4.79 -7.30
N ALA A 20 -17.36 -5.75 -8.09
CA ALA A 20 -15.94 -5.86 -8.44
C ALA A 20 -15.42 -4.64 -9.23
N GLN A 21 -16.24 -4.06 -10.11
CA GLN A 21 -15.87 -2.86 -10.86
C GLN A 21 -15.65 -1.64 -9.95
N VAL A 22 -16.49 -1.48 -8.91
CA VAL A 22 -16.36 -0.41 -7.92
C VAL A 22 -15.05 -0.56 -7.14
N TYR A 23 -14.75 -1.75 -6.63
CA TYR A 23 -13.50 -2.03 -5.91
C TYR A 23 -12.25 -1.80 -6.77
N ARG A 24 -12.26 -2.25 -8.04
CA ARG A 24 -11.12 -2.11 -8.95
C ARG A 24 -10.84 -0.64 -9.30
N ARG A 25 -11.88 0.18 -9.46
CA ARG A 25 -11.74 1.61 -9.77
C ARG A 25 -11.11 2.38 -8.62
N ALA A 26 -11.44 2.03 -7.37
CA ALA A 26 -10.82 2.62 -6.19
C ALA A 26 -9.33 2.22 -6.05
N MET A 27 -9.00 0.95 -6.30
CA MET A 27 -7.61 0.45 -6.23
C MET A 27 -6.70 1.03 -7.30
N ALA A 28 -7.19 1.22 -8.53
CA ALA A 28 -6.40 1.79 -9.62
C ALA A 28 -5.95 3.23 -9.33
N ALA A 29 -6.84 4.07 -8.78
CA ALA A 29 -6.51 5.45 -8.44
C ALA A 29 -5.45 5.52 -7.33
N LEU A 30 -5.56 4.66 -6.30
CA LEU A 30 -4.58 4.56 -5.23
C LEU A 30 -3.20 4.15 -5.75
N ALA A 31 -3.14 3.14 -6.61
CA ALA A 31 -1.88 2.65 -7.19
C ALA A 31 -1.17 3.75 -8.02
N ILE A 32 -1.91 4.49 -8.85
CA ILE A 32 -1.35 5.60 -9.63
C ILE A 32 -0.85 6.72 -8.71
N GLN A 33 -1.61 7.06 -7.67
CA GLN A 33 -1.23 8.12 -6.72
C GLN A 33 0.08 7.78 -5.99
N VAL A 34 0.18 6.56 -5.45
CA VAL A 34 1.39 6.12 -4.72
C VAL A 34 2.57 5.97 -5.68
N GLY A 35 2.36 5.40 -6.87
CA GLY A 35 3.40 5.26 -7.88
C GLY A 35 3.96 6.61 -8.35
N THR A 36 3.08 7.59 -8.60
CA THR A 36 3.52 8.95 -8.98
C THR A 36 4.28 9.64 -7.86
N MET A 37 3.90 9.48 -6.59
CA MET A 37 4.68 9.98 -5.46
C MET A 37 6.09 9.37 -5.41
N GLY A 38 6.21 8.06 -5.65
CA GLY A 38 7.50 7.38 -5.70
C GLY A 38 8.41 7.90 -6.82
N VAL A 39 7.85 8.11 -8.03
CA VAL A 39 8.61 8.66 -9.17
C VAL A 39 9.06 10.10 -8.89
N VAL A 40 8.18 10.93 -8.32
CA VAL A 40 8.52 12.31 -7.96
C VAL A 40 9.60 12.36 -6.88
N ALA A 41 9.50 11.50 -5.85
CA ALA A 41 10.50 11.40 -4.80
C ALA A 41 11.88 10.98 -5.35
N ALA A 42 11.93 9.94 -6.18
CA ALA A 42 13.16 9.49 -6.82
C ALA A 42 13.75 10.57 -7.74
N GLY A 43 12.92 11.25 -8.53
CA GLY A 43 13.38 12.36 -9.39
C GLY A 43 13.90 13.56 -8.59
N PHE A 44 13.33 13.82 -7.41
CA PHE A 44 13.80 14.88 -6.51
C PHE A 44 15.15 14.53 -5.88
N GLU A 45 15.34 13.27 -5.47
CA GLU A 45 16.63 12.76 -4.99
C GLU A 45 17.71 12.94 -6.05
N GLU A 46 17.47 12.47 -7.27
CA GLU A 46 18.41 12.55 -8.39
C GLU A 46 18.75 14.01 -8.75
N ALA A 47 17.76 14.90 -8.78
CA ALA A 47 17.95 16.30 -9.17
C ALA A 47 18.71 17.12 -8.12
N THR A 48 18.58 16.79 -6.84
CA THR A 48 19.20 17.55 -5.74
C THR A 48 20.53 16.96 -5.28
N GLY A 49 20.77 15.66 -5.52
CA GLY A 49 21.96 14.95 -5.06
C GLY A 49 22.16 15.02 -3.54
N TRP A 50 21.11 15.39 -2.80
CA TRP A 50 21.22 15.83 -1.40
C TRP A 50 21.18 14.67 -0.40
N ILE A 51 20.75 13.50 -0.86
CA ILE A 51 20.53 12.32 -0.03
C ILE A 51 21.78 11.45 -0.10
N GLY A 52 22.66 11.63 0.88
CA GLY A 52 23.77 10.70 1.11
C GLY A 52 23.29 9.36 1.69
N PRO A 53 24.17 8.34 1.75
CA PRO A 53 23.84 7.01 2.30
C PRO A 53 23.27 7.06 3.73
N SER A 54 23.65 8.08 4.50
CA SER A 54 23.17 8.31 5.86
C SER A 54 21.69 8.70 5.93
N TYR A 55 21.18 9.44 4.95
CA TYR A 55 19.82 9.99 4.93
C TYR A 55 18.84 9.20 4.05
N PHE A 56 19.34 8.26 3.24
CA PHE A 56 18.55 7.44 2.33
C PHE A 56 17.36 6.76 3.01
N ALA A 57 17.61 6.03 4.10
CA ALA A 57 16.56 5.33 4.85
C ALA A 57 15.53 6.31 5.46
N ALA A 58 15.99 7.44 6.01
CA ALA A 58 15.13 8.46 6.61
C ALA A 58 14.19 9.08 5.58
N TYR A 59 14.74 9.42 4.40
CA TYR A 59 14.00 10.02 3.30
C TYR A 59 12.92 9.07 2.79
N TRP A 60 13.29 7.84 2.44
CA TRP A 60 12.36 6.87 1.88
C TRP A 60 11.31 6.40 2.89
N LEU A 61 11.63 6.33 4.18
CA LEU A 61 10.62 6.14 5.23
C LEU A 61 9.65 7.32 5.30
N GLY A 62 10.13 8.55 5.19
CA GLY A 62 9.27 9.73 5.12
C GLY A 62 8.31 9.68 3.92
N VAL A 63 8.82 9.35 2.74
CA VAL A 63 8.02 9.16 1.51
C VAL A 63 6.97 8.06 1.70
N ALA A 64 7.34 6.94 2.32
CA ALA A 64 6.42 5.84 2.61
C ALA A 64 5.29 6.28 3.56
N VAL A 65 5.60 7.02 4.63
CA VAL A 65 4.60 7.56 5.57
C VAL A 65 3.65 8.53 4.86
N VAL A 66 4.16 9.46 4.08
CA VAL A 66 3.34 10.44 3.33
C VAL A 66 2.42 9.72 2.32
N SER A 67 2.95 8.72 1.62
CA SER A 67 2.19 7.91 0.66
C SER A 67 1.08 7.10 1.36
N ALA A 68 1.40 6.47 2.49
CA ALA A 68 0.43 5.71 3.28
C ALA A 68 -0.69 6.61 3.84
N LEU A 69 -0.34 7.79 4.38
CA LEU A 69 -1.32 8.77 4.85
C LEU A 69 -2.24 9.24 3.73
N THR A 70 -1.67 9.52 2.55
CA THR A 70 -2.47 9.95 1.39
C THR A 70 -3.42 8.86 0.93
N ALA A 71 -2.95 7.60 0.88
CA ALA A 71 -3.79 6.45 0.57
C ALA A 71 -4.94 6.29 1.59
N LEU A 72 -4.65 6.40 2.89
CA LEU A 72 -5.67 6.32 3.95
C LEU A 72 -6.71 7.44 3.84
N ILE A 73 -6.29 8.68 3.56
CA ILE A 73 -7.20 9.81 3.35
C ILE A 73 -8.09 9.55 2.14
N LEU A 74 -7.54 9.06 1.02
CA LEU A 74 -8.32 8.76 -0.18
C LEU A 74 -9.34 7.64 0.07
N VAL A 75 -8.94 6.56 0.73
CA VAL A 75 -9.84 5.47 1.13
C VAL A 75 -10.94 6.00 2.07
N ARG A 76 -10.58 6.83 3.06
CA ARG A 76 -11.55 7.43 3.99
C ARG A 76 -12.56 8.32 3.26
N ARG A 77 -12.09 9.15 2.33
CA ARG A 77 -12.95 10.00 1.50
C ARG A 77 -13.87 9.16 0.61
N GLN A 78 -13.41 8.03 0.11
CA GLN A 78 -14.23 7.12 -0.70
C GLN A 78 -15.32 6.46 0.14
N ALA A 79 -15.00 5.96 1.33
CA ALA A 79 -15.98 5.36 2.25
C ALA A 79 -17.08 6.37 2.62
N LEU A 80 -16.71 7.62 2.95
CA LEU A 80 -17.68 8.68 3.27
C LEU A 80 -18.58 9.05 2.08
N LYS A 81 -18.08 8.99 0.84
CA LYS A 81 -18.89 9.26 -0.36
C LYS A 81 -19.86 8.13 -0.68
N SER A 82 -19.51 6.90 -0.34
CA SER A 82 -20.33 5.71 -0.60
C SER A 82 -21.32 5.40 0.53
N ASP A 83 -21.36 6.19 1.62
CA ASP A 83 -22.10 5.91 2.86
C ASP A 83 -21.80 4.51 3.45
N GLU A 84 -20.59 4.01 3.17
CA GLU A 84 -20.13 2.72 3.66
C GLU A 84 -19.43 2.90 5.00
N GLU A 85 -19.70 1.98 5.94
CA GLU A 85 -18.97 1.95 7.20
C GLU A 85 -17.48 1.70 6.90
N PHE A 86 -16.63 2.69 7.19
CA PHE A 86 -15.19 2.64 6.94
C PHE A 86 -14.53 1.38 7.54
N TRP A 87 -15.06 0.88 8.65
CA TRP A 87 -14.56 -0.31 9.34
C TRP A 87 -15.47 -1.53 9.15
N SER A 88 -15.80 -1.83 7.91
CA SER A 88 -16.55 -3.06 7.60
C SER A 88 -15.75 -4.32 7.98
N PRO A 89 -16.42 -5.45 8.27
CA PRO A 89 -15.76 -6.74 8.53
C PRO A 89 -14.72 -7.16 7.48
N PRO A 90 -14.96 -7.01 6.16
CA PRO A 90 -13.93 -7.29 5.15
C PRO A 90 -12.76 -6.28 5.19
N THR A 91 -13.00 -4.98 5.42
CA THR A 91 -11.92 -3.99 5.59
C THR A 91 -11.00 -4.37 6.74
N ARG A 92 -11.57 -4.82 7.88
CA ARG A 92 -10.81 -5.24 9.05
C ARG A 92 -9.92 -6.45 8.75
N ARG A 93 -10.42 -7.43 7.97
CA ARG A 93 -9.61 -8.60 7.56
C ARG A 93 -8.43 -8.19 6.68
N VAL A 94 -8.65 -7.28 5.73
CA VAL A 94 -7.57 -6.75 4.89
C VAL A 94 -6.54 -6.01 5.75
N ALA A 95 -6.98 -5.13 6.65
CA ALA A 95 -6.09 -4.41 7.54
C ALA A 95 -5.25 -5.35 8.42
N GLN A 96 -5.87 -6.41 8.97
CA GLN A 96 -5.18 -7.44 9.76
C GLN A 96 -4.15 -8.22 8.93
N ALA A 97 -4.45 -8.53 7.67
CA ALA A 97 -3.51 -9.20 6.77
C ALA A 97 -2.33 -8.31 6.35
N MET A 98 -2.56 -7.00 6.20
CA MET A 98 -1.52 -6.03 5.81
C MET A 98 -0.63 -5.60 6.99
N LEU A 99 -1.15 -5.66 8.22
CA LEU A 99 -0.47 -5.23 9.44
C LEU A 99 0.93 -5.85 9.64
N PRO A 100 1.13 -7.18 9.54
CA PRO A 100 2.46 -7.78 9.73
C PRO A 100 3.47 -7.32 8.68
N MET A 101 3.02 -7.14 7.44
CA MET A 101 3.84 -6.66 6.32
C MET A 101 4.31 -5.22 6.56
N LEU A 102 3.39 -4.34 6.96
CA LEU A 102 3.68 -2.95 7.32
C LEU A 102 4.58 -2.86 8.56
N ALA A 103 4.29 -3.65 9.60
CA ALA A 103 5.07 -3.67 10.84
C ALA A 103 6.50 -4.12 10.58
N THR A 104 6.69 -5.13 9.71
CA THR A 104 8.02 -5.60 9.35
C THR A 104 8.79 -4.57 8.53
N GLY A 105 8.16 -3.95 7.53
CA GLY A 105 8.79 -2.89 6.74
C GLY A 105 9.21 -1.67 7.59
N LEU A 106 8.33 -1.23 8.49
CA LEU A 106 8.63 -0.14 9.44
C LEU A 106 9.72 -0.56 10.43
N GLY A 107 9.67 -1.79 10.96
CA GLY A 107 10.65 -2.31 11.90
C GLY A 107 12.06 -2.36 11.29
N LEU A 108 12.19 -2.89 10.06
CA LEU A 108 13.46 -2.93 9.34
C LEU A 108 13.98 -1.52 9.01
N GLY A 109 13.10 -0.62 8.58
CA GLY A 109 13.49 0.77 8.30
C GLY A 109 13.96 1.52 9.55
N LEU A 110 13.27 1.36 10.67
CA LEU A 110 13.69 1.94 11.96
C LEU A 110 14.99 1.31 12.46
N PHE A 111 15.17 0.01 12.27
CA PHE A 111 16.40 -0.68 12.64
C PHE A 111 17.61 -0.15 11.86
N GLU A 112 17.45 0.16 10.57
CA GLU A 112 18.49 0.83 9.77
C GLU A 112 18.79 2.26 10.25
N LEU A 113 17.76 3.03 10.60
CA LEU A 113 17.94 4.39 11.13
C LEU A 113 18.75 4.43 12.42
N LEU A 114 18.60 3.40 13.27
CA LEU A 114 19.27 3.30 14.56
C LEU A 114 20.70 2.72 14.48
N GLN A 115 21.11 2.17 13.33
CA GLN A 115 22.46 1.66 13.13
C GLN A 115 23.45 2.76 12.74
N GLU A 116 24.67 2.65 13.27
CA GLU A 116 25.77 3.54 12.94
C GLU A 116 26.11 3.47 11.44
N PRO A 117 26.46 4.61 10.80
CA PRO A 117 26.67 4.66 9.35
C PRO A 117 27.71 3.67 8.80
N GLU A 118 28.72 3.30 9.59
CA GLU A 118 29.77 2.34 9.19
C GLU A 118 29.36 0.87 9.29
N ALA A 119 28.27 0.56 10.01
CA ALA A 119 27.75 -0.80 10.17
C ALA A 119 26.62 -1.14 9.18
N ARG A 120 26.18 -0.15 8.37
CA ARG A 120 25.10 -0.31 7.40
C ARG A 120 25.54 -1.18 6.23
N ASP A 121 25.08 -2.43 6.25
CA ASP A 121 25.34 -3.41 5.21
C ASP A 121 24.07 -3.66 4.40
N SER A 122 24.03 -3.12 3.18
CA SER A 122 22.86 -3.25 2.28
C SER A 122 22.45 -4.70 2.06
N ILE A 123 23.39 -5.65 2.13
CA ILE A 123 23.11 -7.08 1.94
C ILE A 123 22.20 -7.62 3.05
N ARG A 124 22.39 -7.18 4.30
CA ARG A 124 21.57 -7.61 5.44
C ARG A 124 20.14 -7.10 5.31
N LEU A 125 19.98 -5.84 4.94
CA LEU A 125 18.66 -5.24 4.73
C LEU A 125 17.90 -5.96 3.60
N THR A 126 18.56 -6.18 2.46
CA THR A 126 17.97 -6.91 1.33
C THR A 126 17.61 -8.35 1.71
N SER A 127 18.45 -9.02 2.50
CA SER A 127 18.18 -10.39 2.98
C SER A 127 16.98 -10.44 3.92
N PHE A 128 16.88 -9.52 4.88
CA PHE A 128 15.71 -9.42 5.75
C PHE A 128 14.45 -9.09 4.97
N TRP A 129 14.54 -8.22 3.98
CA TRP A 129 13.42 -7.89 3.11
C TRP A 129 12.94 -9.11 2.31
N LEU A 130 13.86 -9.87 1.70
CA LEU A 130 13.54 -11.10 0.98
C LEU A 130 12.91 -12.18 1.86
N ILE A 131 13.36 -12.33 3.11
CA ILE A 131 12.85 -13.35 4.03
C ILE A 131 11.47 -12.97 4.58
N LEU A 132 11.24 -11.68 4.84
CA LEU A 132 10.04 -11.21 5.54
C LEU A 132 8.92 -10.73 4.60
N TYR A 133 9.26 -10.45 3.34
CA TYR A 133 8.31 -10.01 2.30
C TYR A 133 8.05 -11.11 1.25
N GLY A 134 8.78 -12.23 1.30
CA GLY A 134 8.61 -13.41 0.44
C GLY A 134 7.33 -14.20 0.72
#